data_AF-A0A929A8V3-F1
#
_entry.id   AF-A0A929A8V3-F1
#
_cell.length_a   1.000
_cell.length_b   1.000
_cell.length_c   1.000
_cell.angle_alpha   90.00
_cell.angle_beta   90.00
_cell.angle_gamma   90.00
#
_symmetry.space_group_name_H-M   'P 1'
#
loop_
_entity.id
_entity.type
_entity.pdbx_description
1 polymer ?
#
loop_
_entity_poly.entity_id
_entity_poly.type
_entity_poly.pdbx_seq_one_letter_code
_entity_poly.pdbx_strand_id
1 'polypeptide(L)'
;MLLVIAEVYRQQRQMYERRTHSIEHRIVSLSQPHVRPIVRGKARTPVEFGAKLTASCVNGCVFLDHLSWENFNESTWLQQQAEAFRARFGQYPASIHADQIYRTRDNLRWCKHRGIRLSGPSRAR
;
A
#
# COMPACT_ATOMS: atom_id res chain seq x y z
N MET A 1 7.45 -27.01 5.69
CA MET A 1 8.72 -26.51 5.12
C MET A 1 8.98 -27.05 3.71
N LEU A 2 8.82 -28.36 3.45
CA LEU A 2 9.07 -28.96 2.13
C LEU A 2 8.27 -28.30 0.98
N LEU A 3 7.00 -27.94 1.22
CA LEU A 3 6.15 -27.23 0.24
C LEU A 3 6.73 -25.87 -0.19
N VAL A 4 7.30 -25.11 0.75
CA VAL A 4 7.91 -23.80 0.48
C VAL A 4 9.17 -23.97 -0.37
N ILE A 5 9.99 -24.97 -0.07
CA ILE A 5 11.22 -25.27 -0.82
C ILE A 5 10.86 -25.70 -2.25
N ALA A 6 9.86 -26.57 -2.41
CA ALA A 6 9.38 -26.99 -3.73
C ALA A 6 8.86 -25.79 -4.54
N GLU A 7 8.11 -24.88 -3.91
CA GLU A 7 7.61 -23.67 -4.57
C GLU A 7 8.74 -22.70 -4.94
N VAL A 8 9.73 -22.49 -4.07
CA VAL A 8 10.92 -21.69 -4.38
C VAL A 8 11.66 -22.28 -5.59
N TYR A 9 11.86 -23.59 -5.61
CA TYR A 9 12.49 -24.27 -6.76
C TYR A 9 11.67 -24.06 -8.05
N ARG A 10 10.34 -24.24 -7.98
CA ARG A 10 9.44 -24.01 -9.10
C ARG A 10 9.54 -22.57 -9.63
N GLN A 11 9.50 -21.58 -8.74
CA GLN A 11 9.59 -20.16 -9.07
C GLN A 11 10.94 -19.82 -9.72
N GLN A 12 12.05 -20.31 -9.15
CA GLN A 12 13.40 -20.09 -9.68
C GLN A 12 13.58 -20.72 -11.06
N ARG A 13 13.12 -21.97 -11.24
CA ARG A 13 13.19 -22.67 -12.54
C ARG A 13 12.41 -21.91 -13.61
N GLN A 14 11.18 -21.49 -13.31
CA GLN A 14 10.35 -20.71 -14.24
C GLN A 14 11.02 -19.38 -14.62
N MET A 15 11.59 -18.67 -13.65
CA MET A 15 12.29 -17.41 -13.89
C MET A 15 13.53 -17.59 -14.78
N TYR A 16 14.30 -18.66 -14.54
CA TYR A 16 15.46 -19.03 -15.35
C TYR A 16 15.07 -19.37 -16.80
N GLU A 17 14.11 -20.28 -16.99
CA GLU A 17 13.64 -20.73 -18.31
C GLU A 17 13.07 -19.57 -19.13
N ARG A 18 12.30 -18.69 -18.49
CA ARG A 18 11.66 -17.52 -19.15
C ARG A 18 12.57 -16.28 -19.20
N ARG A 19 13.78 -16.34 -18.65
CA ARG A 19 14.73 -15.21 -18.53
C ARG A 19 14.08 -13.95 -17.93
N THR A 20 13.28 -14.13 -16.88
CA THR A 20 12.58 -13.04 -16.16
C THR A 20 13.10 -12.91 -14.74
N HIS A 21 13.13 -11.68 -14.21
CA HIS A 21 13.47 -11.38 -12.82
C HIS A 21 12.26 -11.20 -11.91
N SER A 22 11.04 -11.37 -12.45
CA SER A 22 9.77 -11.19 -11.73
C SER A 22 8.88 -12.42 -11.85
N ILE A 23 8.21 -12.74 -10.75
CA ILE A 23 7.15 -13.74 -10.66
C ILE A 23 6.16 -13.29 -9.58
N GLU A 24 4.87 -13.58 -9.82
CA GLU A 24 3.82 -13.29 -8.85
C GLU A 24 4.00 -14.11 -7.57
N HIS A 25 3.68 -13.52 -6.42
CA HIS A 25 3.85 -14.13 -5.09
C HIS A 25 5.24 -14.73 -4.85
N ARG A 26 6.30 -14.03 -5.33
CA ARG A 26 7.69 -14.47 -5.18
C ARG A 26 8.04 -14.71 -3.71
N ILE A 27 8.51 -15.92 -3.41
CA ILE A 27 9.05 -16.26 -2.09
C ILE A 27 10.50 -15.80 -2.02
N VAL A 28 10.78 -14.90 -1.07
CA VAL A 28 12.11 -14.34 -0.85
C VAL A 28 12.73 -14.76 0.50
N SER A 29 11.95 -15.43 1.35
CA SER A 29 12.39 -15.96 2.63
C SER A 29 11.77 -17.33 2.90
N LEU A 30 12.60 -18.30 3.27
CA LEU A 30 12.14 -19.63 3.68
C LEU A 30 11.49 -19.62 5.07
N SER A 31 11.97 -18.74 5.97
CA SER A 31 11.43 -18.60 7.32
C SER A 31 10.14 -17.78 7.36
N GLN A 32 9.98 -16.84 6.41
CA GLN A 32 8.78 -16.00 6.29
C GLN A 32 8.26 -15.98 4.84
N PRO A 33 7.61 -17.07 4.38
CA PRO A 33 7.22 -17.22 2.97
C PRO A 33 6.15 -16.25 2.49
N HIS A 34 5.45 -15.58 3.41
CA HIS A 34 4.42 -14.59 3.13
C HIS A 34 4.98 -13.17 2.87
N VAL A 35 6.24 -12.91 3.25
CA VAL A 35 6.89 -11.62 2.99
C VAL A 35 7.07 -11.45 1.47
N ARG A 36 6.66 -10.30 0.95
CA ARG A 36 6.81 -9.96 -0.47
C ARG A 36 7.87 -8.88 -0.65
N PRO A 37 8.63 -8.93 -1.76
CA PRO A 37 9.46 -7.80 -2.18
C PRO A 37 8.56 -6.64 -2.64
N ILE A 38 8.83 -5.43 -2.15
CA ILE A 38 8.14 -4.19 -2.55
C ILE A 38 9.16 -3.30 -3.26
N VAL A 39 9.02 -3.15 -4.58
CA VAL A 39 9.90 -2.28 -5.35
C VAL A 39 9.53 -0.82 -5.08
N ARG A 40 10.43 -0.08 -4.40
CA ARG A 40 10.31 1.36 -4.21
C ARG A 40 11.40 2.03 -5.03
N GLY A 41 11.05 3.05 -5.83
CA GLY A 41 11.99 3.82 -6.66
C GLY A 41 13.01 4.67 -5.90
N LYS A 42 13.43 4.24 -4.70
CA LYS A 42 14.47 4.89 -3.90
C LYS A 42 15.84 4.55 -4.49
N ALA A 43 16.69 5.56 -4.64
CA ALA A 43 17.99 5.42 -5.31
C ALA A 43 18.96 4.40 -4.65
N ARG A 44 18.86 4.17 -3.35
CA ARG A 44 19.81 3.34 -2.58
C ARG A 44 19.30 1.94 -2.24
N THR A 45 17.99 1.79 -2.03
CA THR A 45 17.35 0.53 -1.67
C THR A 45 16.12 0.35 -2.56
N PRO A 46 16.28 -0.30 -3.72
CA PRO A 46 15.20 -0.40 -4.71
C PRO A 46 14.09 -1.36 -4.28
N VAL A 47 14.35 -2.23 -3.30
CA VAL A 47 13.39 -3.24 -2.81
C VAL A 47 13.36 -3.21 -1.29
N GLU A 48 12.17 -3.03 -0.74
CA GLU A 48 11.87 -3.15 0.68
C GLU A 48 11.14 -4.46 0.96
N PHE A 49 11.18 -4.94 2.20
CA PHE A 49 10.49 -6.15 2.65
C PHE A 49 9.69 -5.83 3.89
N GLY A 50 8.48 -6.36 3.97
CA GLY A 50 7.63 -6.19 5.14
C GLY A 50 6.16 -6.07 4.77
N ALA A 51 5.32 -5.99 5.80
CA ALA A 51 3.92 -5.67 5.62
C ALA A 51 3.77 -4.20 5.25
N LYS A 52 2.86 -3.94 4.32
CA LYS A 52 2.42 -2.62 3.92
C LYS A 52 1.14 -2.29 4.67
N LEU A 53 1.06 -1.09 5.25
CA LEU A 53 -0.12 -0.64 5.97
C LEU A 53 -0.57 0.75 5.55
N THR A 54 -1.86 1.02 5.74
CA THR A 54 -2.42 2.37 5.78
C THR A 54 -2.86 2.66 7.19
N ALA A 55 -2.58 3.87 7.66
CA ALA A 55 -3.00 4.33 8.96
C ALA A 55 -3.50 5.76 8.88
N SER A 56 -4.50 6.08 9.69
CA SER A 56 -5.01 7.42 9.90
C SER A 56 -4.68 7.90 11.31
N CYS A 57 -4.43 9.20 11.47
CA CYS A 57 -4.19 9.82 12.77
C CYS A 57 -5.27 10.87 13.03
N VAL A 58 -5.98 10.74 14.16
CA VAL A 58 -7.05 11.65 14.58
C VAL A 58 -6.84 11.99 16.04
N ASN A 59 -6.70 13.28 16.37
CA ASN A 59 -6.54 13.78 17.74
C ASN A 59 -5.43 13.06 18.54
N GLY A 60 -4.32 12.70 17.89
CA GLY A 60 -3.21 11.97 18.51
C GLY A 60 -3.40 10.45 18.60
N CYS A 61 -4.57 9.92 18.24
CA CYS A 61 -4.82 8.49 18.12
C CYS A 61 -4.51 7.99 16.71
N VAL A 62 -3.74 6.91 16.60
CA VAL A 62 -3.44 6.25 15.33
C VAL A 62 -4.37 5.05 15.15
N PHE A 63 -5.04 4.99 14.01
CA PHE A 63 -5.90 3.89 13.61
C PHE A 63 -5.25 3.12 12.47
N LEU A 64 -5.08 1.82 12.66
CA LEU A 64 -4.68 0.91 11.59
C LEU A 64 -5.89 0.65 10.71
N ASP A 65 -5.82 1.02 9.44
CA ASP A 65 -6.96 0.90 8.50
C ASP A 65 -6.84 -0.33 7.61
N HIS A 66 -5.65 -0.62 7.09
CA HIS A 66 -5.38 -1.81 6.29
C HIS A 66 -3.95 -2.29 6.51
N LEU A 67 -3.75 -3.60 6.55
CA LEU A 67 -2.45 -4.26 6.64
C LEU A 67 -2.42 -5.41 5.65
N SER A 68 -1.43 -5.43 4.76
CA SER A 68 -1.25 -6.51 3.79
C SER A 68 0.22 -6.78 3.54
N TRP A 69 0.56 -8.03 3.29
CA TRP A 69 1.89 -8.42 2.83
C TRP A 69 2.02 -8.31 1.31
N GLU A 70 0.91 -8.17 0.59
CA GLU A 70 0.89 -7.94 -0.84
C GLU A 70 1.02 -6.43 -1.14
N ASN A 71 1.61 -6.10 -2.28
CA ASN A 71 1.70 -4.71 -2.70
C ASN A 71 0.33 -4.23 -3.20
N PHE A 72 -0.18 -3.15 -2.60
CA PHE A 72 -1.43 -2.50 -3.03
C PHE A 72 -1.19 -1.00 -3.25
N ASN A 73 -2.02 -0.37 -4.07
CA ASN A 73 -1.94 1.08 -4.27
C ASN A 73 -2.59 1.80 -3.07
N GLU A 74 -1.82 2.54 -2.28
CA GLU A 74 -2.34 3.24 -1.10
C GLU A 74 -3.39 4.29 -1.46
N SER A 75 -3.29 4.92 -2.63
CA SER A 75 -4.17 6.02 -3.02
C SER A 75 -5.65 5.64 -3.10
N THR A 76 -5.96 4.38 -3.37
CA THR A 76 -7.34 3.88 -3.47
C THR A 76 -8.02 3.75 -2.10
N TRP A 77 -7.25 3.79 -1.01
CA TRP A 77 -7.76 3.63 0.36
C TRP A 77 -8.25 4.94 0.98
N LEU A 78 -8.00 6.10 0.38
CA LEU A 78 -8.40 7.39 0.96
C LEU A 78 -9.90 7.47 1.25
N GLN A 79 -10.72 7.04 0.30
CA GLN A 79 -12.18 7.11 0.43
C GLN A 79 -12.66 6.18 1.53
N GLN A 80 -12.13 4.95 1.59
CA GLN A 80 -12.45 3.99 2.65
C GLN A 80 -12.04 4.51 4.04
N GLN A 81 -10.87 5.12 4.17
CA GLN A 81 -10.42 5.74 5.43
C GLN A 81 -11.33 6.90 5.85
N ALA A 82 -11.79 7.72 4.90
CA ALA A 82 -12.72 8.80 5.17
C ALA A 82 -14.13 8.32 5.56
N GLU A 83 -14.61 7.23 4.95
CA GLU A 83 -15.86 6.57 5.38
C GLU A 83 -15.71 5.92 6.76
N ALA A 84 -14.56 5.28 7.04
CA ALA A 84 -14.26 4.72 8.36
C ALA A 84 -14.17 5.82 9.43
N PHE A 85 -13.61 6.99 9.11
CA PHE A 85 -13.65 8.16 9.97
C PHE A 85 -15.09 8.57 10.26
N ARG A 86 -15.94 8.67 9.24
CA ARG A 86 -17.36 9.01 9.41
C ARG A 86 -18.10 8.00 10.26
N ALA A 87 -17.86 6.71 10.08
CA ALA A 87 -18.47 5.67 10.91
C ALA A 87 -18.05 5.79 12.38
N ARG A 88 -16.80 6.19 12.66
CA ARG A 88 -16.27 6.36 14.02
C ARG A 88 -16.73 7.65 14.71
N PHE A 89 -16.79 8.76 13.98
CA PHE A 89 -17.01 10.10 14.56
C PHE A 89 -18.34 10.74 14.16
N GLY A 90 -19.19 10.04 13.39
CA GLY A 90 -20.51 10.49 12.95
C GLY A 90 -20.51 11.49 11.78
N GLN A 91 -19.35 12.01 11.38
CA GLN A 91 -19.22 13.02 10.34
C GLN A 91 -17.95 12.83 9.50
N TYR A 92 -17.93 13.35 8.27
CA TYR A 92 -16.69 13.41 7.49
C TYR A 92 -15.69 14.41 8.10
N PRO A 93 -14.37 14.19 7.90
CA PRO A 93 -13.39 15.14 8.36
C PRO A 93 -13.47 16.43 7.53
N ALA A 94 -13.30 17.59 8.17
CA ALA A 94 -13.23 18.87 7.45
C ALA A 94 -12.02 18.94 6.49
N SER A 95 -10.90 18.30 6.87
CA SER A 95 -9.72 18.18 6.01
C SER A 95 -8.99 16.86 6.20
N ILE A 96 -8.42 16.35 5.12
CA ILE A 96 -7.54 15.19 5.09
C ILE A 96 -6.15 15.67 4.69
N HIS A 97 -5.15 15.33 5.50
CA HIS A 97 -3.73 15.63 5.23
C HIS A 97 -3.06 14.32 4.80
N ALA A 98 -2.66 14.23 3.54
CA ALA A 98 -2.15 12.99 2.96
C ALA A 98 -0.95 13.24 2.04
N ASP A 99 -0.18 12.18 1.82
CA ASP A 99 0.96 12.21 0.89
C ASP A 99 0.51 12.48 -0.56
N GLN A 100 1.47 12.89 -1.38
CA GLN A 100 1.27 13.20 -2.80
C GLN A 100 0.57 12.06 -3.58
N ILE A 101 0.85 10.79 -3.24
CA ILE A 101 0.25 9.63 -3.92
C ILE A 101 -1.28 9.60 -3.79
N TYR A 102 -1.83 10.11 -2.68
CA TYR A 102 -3.26 10.16 -2.43
C TYR A 102 -3.99 11.27 -3.20
N ARG A 103 -3.26 12.24 -3.76
CA ARG A 103 -3.83 13.37 -4.53
C ARG A 103 -4.14 12.99 -5.98
N THR A 104 -4.88 11.91 -6.17
CA THR A 104 -5.40 11.51 -7.49
C THR A 104 -6.59 12.40 -7.88
N ARG A 105 -6.89 12.49 -9.19
CA ARG A 105 -8.05 13.27 -9.69
C ARG A 105 -9.37 12.77 -9.09
N ASP A 106 -9.49 11.45 -8.91
CA ASP A 106 -10.68 10.83 -8.35
C ASP A 106 -10.85 11.17 -6.87
N ASN A 107 -9.78 11.10 -6.07
CA ASN A 107 -9.82 11.48 -4.67
C ASN A 107 -10.12 12.97 -4.49
N LEU A 108 -9.54 13.83 -5.32
CA LEU A 108 -9.83 15.27 -5.31
C LEU A 108 -11.31 15.55 -5.61
N ARG A 109 -11.88 14.88 -6.61
CA ARG A 109 -13.31 15.02 -6.96
C ARG A 109 -14.21 14.50 -5.84
N TRP A 110 -13.88 13.33 -5.30
CA TRP A 110 -14.63 12.68 -4.23
C TRP A 110 -14.66 13.53 -2.96
N CYS A 111 -13.51 14.07 -2.55
CA CYS A 111 -13.39 14.97 -1.41
C CYS A 111 -14.18 16.27 -1.64
N LYS A 112 -14.07 16.86 -2.83
CA LYS A 112 -14.80 18.10 -3.18
C LYS A 112 -16.32 17.92 -3.08
N HIS A 113 -16.85 16.79 -3.55
CA HIS A 113 -18.29 16.48 -3.45
C HIS A 113 -18.79 16.37 -2.01
N ARG A 114 -17.90 16.03 -1.06
CA ARG A 114 -18.24 15.87 0.37
C ARG A 114 -17.82 17.06 1.24
N GLY A 115 -17.35 18.15 0.64
CA GLY A 115 -16.87 19.32 1.38
C GLY A 115 -15.56 19.07 2.15
N ILE A 116 -14.80 18.03 1.81
CA ILE A 116 -13.55 17.66 2.49
C ILE A 116 -12.39 18.37 1.79
N ARG A 117 -11.56 19.10 2.55
CA ARG A 117 -10.33 19.70 2.04
C ARG A 117 -9.19 18.67 2.02
N LEU A 118 -8.77 18.23 0.84
CA LEU A 118 -7.60 17.36 0.68
C LEU A 118 -6.31 18.18 0.54
N SER A 119 -5.45 18.12 1.55
CA SER A 119 -4.16 18.80 1.63
C SER A 119 -3.01 17.82 1.50
N GLY A 120 -1.94 18.21 0.82
CA GLY A 120 -0.72 17.43 0.63
C GLY A 120 0.22 18.08 -0.37
N PRO A 121 1.47 17.61 -0.51
CA PRO A 121 2.37 18.11 -1.55
C PRO A 121 1.72 17.99 -2.93
N SER A 122 1.88 19.01 -3.78
CA SER A 122 1.38 18.93 -5.16
C SER A 122 2.07 17.78 -5.88
N ARG A 123 1.36 17.14 -6.81
CA ARG A 123 2.03 16.30 -7.79
C ARG A 123 2.93 17.24 -8.59
N ALA A 124 4.25 17.11 -8.47
CA ALA A 124 5.18 17.86 -9.30
C ALA A 124 4.80 17.64 -10.77
N ARG A 125 4.77 18.74 -11.54
CA ARG A 125 4.31 18.77 -12.92
C ARG A 125 5.32 18.12 -13.84
#